data_AF-T1GFD3-F1
#
_entry.id   AF-T1GFD3-F1
#
_cell.length_a   1.000
_cell.length_b   1.000
_cell.length_c   1.000
_cell.angle_alpha   90.00
_cell.angle_beta   90.00
_cell.angle_gamma   90.00
#
_symmetry.space_group_name_H-M   'P 1'
#
loop_
_entity.id
_entity.type
_entity.pdbx_description
1 polymer ?
#
loop_
_entity_poly.entity_id
_entity_poly.type
_entity_poly.pdbx_seq_one_letter_code
_entity_poly.pdbx_strand_id
1 'polypeptide(L)'
;MKGSVKFCSSLIYICWTIFGLYSFYSKLQDGLDLVDLVPKDTNEYKFLQAQTSLFGFYNMYAVTQGNFEYPQSQQKLYDYHNKFVRVPHVVKNDNGGLPDFWLSIFRDWLKNLQEVFDKEYEENRITRETWHQNASSDAILAYKLMVQTGDIDNSVQKSLIPENRLVKDGIINPRGFYNYLSAWATNDPFGYGASQGKLRPEPIPYLHVPTEYTLKVPKSLPLVYTQLPFNLHGLKDTVEIKELIKNIRKICDDFENNQELSNYPSGIPFIFWEQYMDLRTSLAITLAFTISAAFICVFAILLNFRATVITIVNVIFSLMQLPGAMVLLGLKLSAIPAVIIIFSVGLILCFTVNIALSFMTSLGNKERRTILALEITMDSLIHGLCTFGIGVLMLLTSPFEFVIRHFFWLLFAVLCIGTFNGLVVFPIILSVFGPEAELISLEDPNRISTPSPVSSRSKRNANKTVITNDMGHSSSSSKQHSRKSHKYNINEKEPSLTTITEEPPSWKSSSSSIQMMNTEKSYSLNNESNLKAEPVHHHKNKLSDPLIFESASLKPN
;
A
#
# COMPACT_ATOMS: atom_id res chain seq x y z
N MET A 1 7.03 33.96 28.16
CA MET A 1 5.69 34.11 27.52
C MET A 1 4.67 34.52 28.59
N LYS A 2 3.72 35.42 28.32
CA LYS A 2 2.65 35.77 29.28
C LYS A 2 1.84 34.52 29.67
N GLY A 3 1.53 34.35 30.96
CA GLY A 3 0.82 33.17 31.47
C GLY A 3 -0.52 32.89 30.80
N SER A 4 -1.28 33.95 30.47
CA SER A 4 -2.57 33.84 29.78
C SER A 4 -2.45 33.20 28.39
N VAL A 5 -1.35 33.47 27.67
CA VAL A 5 -1.11 32.88 26.34
C VAL A 5 -0.78 31.40 26.47
N LYS A 6 0.03 31.03 27.47
CA LYS A 6 0.34 29.61 27.74
C LYS A 6 -0.94 28.83 28.02
N PHE A 7 -1.81 29.35 28.88
CA PHE A 7 -3.08 28.72 29.23
C PHE A 7 -4.02 28.57 28.02
N CYS A 8 -4.21 29.64 27.24
CA CYS A 8 -5.09 29.62 26.06
C CYS A 8 -4.62 28.61 25.01
N SER A 9 -3.31 28.61 24.67
CA SER A 9 -2.76 27.67 23.70
C SER A 9 -2.84 26.22 24.17
N SER A 10 -2.58 25.95 25.46
CA SER A 10 -2.73 24.60 26.03
C SER A 10 -4.18 24.13 26.04
N LEU A 11 -5.14 25.02 26.29
CA LEU A 11 -6.57 24.69 26.23
C LEU A 11 -7.00 24.33 24.80
N ILE A 12 -6.61 25.13 23.81
CA ILE A 12 -6.88 24.86 22.38
C ILE A 12 -6.30 23.49 21.99
N TYR A 13 -5.06 23.22 22.39
CA TYR A 13 -4.41 21.95 22.12
C TYR A 13 -5.19 20.75 22.69
N ILE A 14 -5.62 20.82 23.94
CA ILE A 14 -6.39 19.75 24.60
C ILE A 14 -7.78 19.58 23.97
N CYS A 15 -8.48 20.68 23.67
CA CYS A 15 -9.77 20.60 22.99
C CYS A 15 -9.64 19.95 21.61
N TRP A 16 -8.58 20.29 20.88
CA TRP A 16 -8.33 19.73 19.55
C TRP A 16 -7.92 18.25 19.60
N THR A 17 -7.12 17.81 20.59
CA THR A 17 -6.81 16.39 20.77
C THR A 17 -8.06 15.56 21.08
N ILE A 18 -8.93 16.06 21.97
CA ILE A 18 -10.20 15.40 22.31
C ILE A 18 -11.10 15.29 21.08
N PHE A 19 -11.21 16.37 20.30
CA PHE A 19 -11.98 16.35 19.06
C PHE A 19 -11.41 15.36 18.03
N GLY A 20 -10.09 15.28 17.91
CA GLY A 20 -9.42 14.33 17.03
C GLY A 20 -9.65 12.86 17.42
N LEU A 21 -9.55 12.55 18.73
CA LEU A 21 -9.88 11.22 19.28
C LEU A 21 -11.34 10.82 19.01
N TYR A 22 -12.29 11.74 19.28
CA TYR A 22 -13.70 11.50 19.02
C TYR A 22 -13.97 11.27 17.52
N SER A 23 -13.33 12.07 16.66
CA SER A 23 -13.46 11.99 15.21
C SER A 23 -12.94 10.66 14.65
N PHE A 24 -11.79 10.19 15.15
CA PHE A 24 -11.21 8.91 14.76
C PHE A 24 -12.13 7.72 15.06
N TYR A 25 -12.76 7.72 16.24
CA TYR A 25 -13.64 6.63 16.67
C TYR A 25 -15.03 6.67 15.99
N SER A 26 -15.63 7.85 15.84
CA SER A 26 -17.06 7.95 15.50
C SER A 26 -17.37 8.44 14.09
N LYS A 27 -16.56 9.33 13.51
CA LYS A 27 -16.94 10.10 12.31
C LYS A 27 -16.08 9.85 11.08
N LEU A 28 -14.85 9.39 11.26
CA LEU A 28 -13.95 9.14 10.13
C LEU A 28 -14.49 7.96 9.31
N GLN A 29 -14.90 8.22 8.07
CA GLN A 29 -15.38 7.19 7.15
C GLN A 29 -14.22 6.57 6.38
N ASP A 30 -14.29 5.26 6.11
CA ASP A 30 -13.33 4.57 5.25
C ASP A 30 -13.78 4.67 3.79
N GLY A 31 -12.83 4.78 2.85
CA GLY A 31 -13.12 4.67 1.42
C GLY A 31 -12.36 5.65 0.55
N LEU A 32 -12.44 5.40 -0.75
CA LEU A 32 -12.02 6.31 -1.82
C LEU A 32 -13.08 6.20 -2.92
N ASP A 33 -13.70 7.31 -3.28
CA ASP A 33 -14.69 7.31 -4.35
C ASP A 33 -13.97 7.34 -5.70
N LEU A 34 -14.32 6.44 -6.62
CA LEU A 34 -13.72 6.39 -7.96
C LEU A 34 -13.94 7.71 -8.73
N VAL A 35 -15.05 8.39 -8.42
CA VAL A 35 -15.43 9.69 -8.98
C VAL A 35 -14.37 10.77 -8.68
N ASP A 36 -13.66 10.68 -7.54
CA ASP A 36 -12.66 11.67 -7.16
C ASP A 36 -11.38 11.58 -8.02
N LEU A 37 -11.11 10.43 -8.65
CA LEU A 37 -9.92 10.20 -9.48
C LEU A 37 -10.00 10.86 -10.86
N VAL A 38 -11.20 11.22 -11.31
CA VAL A 38 -11.44 11.77 -12.64
C VAL A 38 -11.67 13.29 -12.56
N PRO A 39 -11.09 14.10 -13.46
CA PRO A 39 -11.32 15.55 -13.45
C PRO A 39 -12.80 15.90 -13.68
N LYS A 40 -13.34 16.84 -12.88
CA LYS A 40 -14.77 17.22 -12.86
C LYS A 40 -15.34 17.68 -14.21
N ASP A 41 -14.52 18.31 -15.04
CA ASP A 41 -14.97 18.90 -16.30
C ASP A 41 -15.13 17.87 -17.44
N THR A 42 -14.90 16.58 -17.15
CA THR A 42 -14.90 15.52 -18.15
C THR A 42 -16.27 14.82 -18.25
N ASN A 43 -16.54 14.18 -19.39
CA ASN A 43 -17.77 13.40 -19.58
C ASN A 43 -17.73 12.12 -18.74
N GLU A 44 -16.54 11.58 -18.53
CA GLU A 44 -16.24 10.41 -17.71
C GLU A 44 -16.66 10.65 -16.25
N TYR A 45 -16.38 11.84 -15.71
CA TYR A 45 -16.83 12.22 -14.36
C TYR A 45 -18.36 12.15 -14.23
N LYS A 46 -19.09 12.73 -15.20
CA LYS A 46 -20.56 12.73 -15.20
C LYS A 46 -21.12 11.31 -15.33
N PHE A 47 -20.50 10.48 -16.17
CA PHE A 47 -20.87 9.08 -16.33
C PHE A 47 -20.66 8.31 -15.02
N LEU A 48 -19.49 8.41 -14.40
CA LEU A 48 -19.18 7.71 -13.14
C LEU A 48 -20.06 8.20 -11.99
N GLN A 49 -20.32 9.50 -11.90
CA GLN A 49 -21.22 10.06 -10.91
C GLN A 49 -22.65 9.53 -11.08
N ALA A 50 -23.16 9.44 -12.31
CA ALA A 50 -24.45 8.83 -12.61
C ALA A 50 -24.44 7.33 -12.28
N GLN A 51 -23.38 6.62 -12.64
CA GLN A 51 -23.21 5.20 -12.35
C GLN A 51 -23.22 4.93 -10.84
N THR A 52 -22.41 5.62 -10.04
CA THR A 52 -22.35 5.43 -8.58
C THR A 52 -23.64 5.86 -7.89
N SER A 53 -24.28 6.94 -8.33
CA SER A 53 -25.51 7.44 -7.69
C SER A 53 -26.75 6.61 -8.01
N LEU A 54 -26.87 6.08 -9.23
CA LEU A 54 -28.04 5.34 -9.70
C LEU A 54 -27.83 3.81 -9.66
N PHE A 55 -26.63 3.35 -10.00
CA PHE A 55 -26.31 1.93 -10.25
C PHE A 55 -25.23 1.42 -9.30
N GLY A 56 -25.59 1.22 -8.03
CA GLY A 56 -24.79 0.47 -7.04
C GLY A 56 -24.86 -1.05 -7.28
N PHE A 57 -24.61 -1.47 -8.52
CA PHE A 57 -24.75 -2.84 -8.98
C PHE A 57 -23.38 -3.46 -9.27
N TYR A 58 -23.14 -4.65 -8.75
CA TYR A 58 -21.87 -5.37 -8.95
C TYR A 58 -22.11 -6.85 -9.20
N ASN A 59 -21.25 -7.45 -10.01
CA ASN A 59 -21.24 -8.90 -10.18
C ASN A 59 -20.25 -9.52 -9.20
N MET A 60 -20.65 -10.65 -8.63
CA MET A 60 -19.76 -11.53 -7.89
C MET A 60 -19.89 -12.96 -8.40
N TYR A 61 -18.87 -13.75 -8.14
CA TYR A 61 -18.83 -15.16 -8.46
C TYR A 61 -18.39 -15.91 -7.21
N ALA A 62 -19.18 -16.88 -6.77
CA ALA A 62 -18.70 -17.84 -5.79
C ALA A 62 -17.98 -18.96 -6.53
N VAL A 63 -16.69 -19.13 -6.26
CA VAL A 63 -15.84 -20.10 -6.96
C VAL A 63 -15.63 -21.32 -6.09
N THR A 64 -15.78 -22.51 -6.68
CA THR A 64 -15.42 -23.78 -6.05
C THR A 64 -14.19 -24.38 -6.71
N GLN A 65 -13.31 -25.00 -5.91
CA GLN A 65 -12.03 -25.54 -6.35
C GLN A 65 -12.09 -27.07 -6.57
N GLY A 66 -10.97 -27.65 -7.03
CA GLY A 66 -10.87 -29.04 -7.50
C GLY A 66 -10.80 -30.12 -6.45
N ASN A 67 -10.61 -29.78 -5.18
CA ASN A 67 -10.55 -30.76 -4.08
C ASN A 67 -11.95 -31.26 -3.67
N PHE A 68 -12.96 -31.04 -4.50
CA PHE A 68 -14.35 -31.34 -4.22
C PHE A 68 -14.89 -32.40 -5.18
N GLU A 69 -15.46 -33.47 -4.65
CA GLU A 69 -16.09 -34.52 -5.45
C GLU A 69 -17.50 -34.09 -5.92
N TYR A 70 -17.55 -33.33 -7.02
CA TYR A 70 -18.81 -32.86 -7.63
C TYR A 70 -19.85 -33.96 -7.84
N PRO A 71 -19.51 -35.18 -8.35
CA PRO A 71 -20.52 -36.20 -8.60
C PRO A 71 -21.21 -36.71 -7.33
N GLN A 72 -20.47 -36.86 -6.22
CA GLN A 72 -20.99 -37.43 -4.97
C GLN A 72 -21.62 -36.37 -4.05
N SER A 73 -21.07 -35.15 -4.03
CA SER A 73 -21.42 -34.11 -3.07
C SER A 73 -22.36 -33.03 -3.62
N GLN A 74 -23.20 -33.33 -4.60
CA GLN A 74 -24.08 -32.37 -5.27
C GLN A 74 -24.97 -31.56 -4.30
N GLN A 75 -25.49 -32.22 -3.26
CA GLN A 75 -26.34 -31.56 -2.25
C GLN A 75 -25.62 -30.42 -1.53
N LYS A 76 -24.33 -30.58 -1.23
CA LYS A 76 -23.53 -29.53 -0.58
C LYS A 76 -23.44 -28.27 -1.45
N LEU A 77 -23.40 -28.43 -2.77
CA LEU A 77 -23.35 -27.30 -3.70
C LEU A 77 -24.69 -26.55 -3.75
N TYR A 78 -25.81 -27.28 -3.69
CA TYR A 78 -27.14 -26.67 -3.54
C TYR A 78 -27.26 -25.93 -2.20
N ASP A 79 -26.81 -26.54 -1.11
CA ASP A 79 -26.84 -25.93 0.22
C ASP A 79 -25.96 -24.67 0.27
N TYR A 80 -24.79 -24.70 -0.35
CA TYR A 80 -23.89 -23.55 -0.50
C TYR A 80 -24.58 -22.41 -1.25
N HIS A 81 -25.14 -22.70 -2.42
CA HIS A 81 -25.90 -21.72 -3.20
C HIS A 81 -27.06 -21.12 -2.38
N ASN A 82 -27.85 -21.96 -1.72
CA ASN A 82 -29.01 -21.53 -0.93
C ASN A 82 -28.67 -20.65 0.28
N LYS A 83 -27.44 -20.69 0.79
CA LYS A 83 -27.02 -19.81 1.90
C LYS A 83 -26.91 -18.34 1.46
N PHE A 84 -26.64 -18.09 0.18
CA PHE A 84 -26.60 -16.73 -0.37
C PHE A 84 -27.97 -16.04 -0.40
N VAL A 85 -29.08 -16.79 -0.29
CA VAL A 85 -30.45 -16.22 -0.14
C VAL A 85 -30.54 -15.28 1.07
N ARG A 86 -29.78 -15.59 2.13
CA ARG A 86 -29.81 -14.82 3.39
C ARG A 86 -29.03 -13.52 3.32
N VAL A 87 -28.22 -13.31 2.28
CA VAL A 87 -27.40 -12.11 2.11
C VAL A 87 -28.29 -10.98 1.56
N PRO A 88 -28.42 -9.83 2.25
CA PRO A 88 -29.40 -8.79 1.88
C PRO A 88 -29.19 -8.18 0.50
N HIS A 89 -27.95 -8.01 0.07
CA HIS A 89 -27.61 -7.32 -1.18
C HIS A 89 -27.56 -8.24 -2.41
N VAL A 90 -27.81 -9.55 -2.25
CA VAL A 90 -27.86 -10.48 -3.39
C VAL A 90 -29.23 -10.37 -4.06
N VAL A 91 -29.23 -10.13 -5.37
CA VAL A 91 -30.45 -10.05 -6.18
C VAL A 91 -31.16 -11.40 -6.19
N LYS A 92 -32.47 -11.37 -5.95
CA LYS A 92 -33.35 -12.54 -5.91
C LYS A 92 -34.33 -12.46 -7.07
N ASN A 93 -34.79 -13.63 -7.52
CA ASN A 93 -35.88 -13.75 -8.48
C ASN A 93 -37.21 -13.34 -7.86
N ASP A 94 -38.25 -13.15 -8.68
CA ASP A 94 -39.59 -12.74 -8.24
C ASP A 94 -40.23 -13.71 -7.23
N ASN A 95 -39.81 -14.98 -7.26
CA ASN A 95 -40.23 -16.01 -6.31
C ASN A 95 -39.50 -15.95 -4.95
N GLY A 96 -38.59 -14.98 -4.76
CA GLY A 96 -37.74 -14.83 -3.58
C GLY A 96 -36.55 -15.81 -3.52
N GLY A 97 -36.39 -16.68 -4.52
CA GLY A 97 -35.26 -17.58 -4.68
C GLY A 97 -34.07 -16.93 -5.38
N LEU A 98 -32.97 -17.67 -5.48
CA LEU A 98 -31.80 -17.24 -6.24
C LEU A 98 -31.92 -17.64 -7.72
N PRO A 99 -31.19 -16.97 -8.63
CA PRO A 99 -31.03 -17.44 -10.01
C PRO A 99 -30.49 -18.87 -10.06
N ASP A 100 -30.92 -19.64 -11.06
CA ASP A 100 -30.41 -20.99 -11.26
C ASP A 100 -28.94 -20.96 -11.69
N PHE A 101 -28.15 -21.91 -11.19
CA PHE A 101 -26.74 -22.06 -11.55
C PHE A 101 -26.53 -23.28 -12.45
N TRP A 102 -25.28 -23.52 -12.86
CA TRP A 102 -24.97 -24.55 -13.86
C TRP A 102 -25.48 -25.96 -13.49
N LEU A 103 -25.45 -26.36 -12.21
CA LEU A 103 -25.86 -27.71 -11.80
C LEU A 103 -27.39 -27.88 -11.84
N SER A 104 -28.16 -26.85 -11.49
CA SER A 104 -29.63 -26.89 -11.59
C SER A 104 -30.06 -26.95 -13.06
N ILE A 105 -29.48 -26.12 -13.92
CA ILE A 105 -29.77 -26.13 -15.37
C ILE A 105 -29.38 -27.48 -15.99
N PHE A 106 -28.20 -28.00 -15.64
CA PHE A 106 -27.71 -29.29 -16.11
C PHE A 106 -28.60 -30.46 -15.66
N ARG A 107 -29.04 -30.46 -14.40
CA ARG A 107 -29.97 -31.46 -13.87
C ARG A 107 -31.32 -31.41 -14.59
N ASP A 108 -31.87 -30.21 -14.79
CA ASP A 108 -33.19 -30.05 -15.38
C ASP A 108 -33.18 -30.44 -16.87
N TRP A 109 -32.08 -30.18 -17.58
CA TRP A 109 -31.85 -30.70 -18.92
C TRP A 109 -31.85 -32.24 -18.96
N LEU A 110 -31.10 -32.90 -18.06
CA LEU A 110 -31.09 -34.37 -17.97
C LEU A 110 -32.46 -34.95 -17.57
N LYS A 111 -33.21 -34.25 -16.73
CA LYS A 111 -34.57 -34.65 -16.35
C LYS A 111 -35.51 -34.61 -17.55
N ASN A 112 -35.46 -33.54 -18.36
CA ASN A 112 -36.25 -33.43 -19.59
C ASN A 112 -35.90 -34.56 -20.58
N LEU A 113 -34.61 -34.88 -20.72
CA LEU A 113 -34.17 -36.02 -21.55
C LEU A 113 -34.70 -37.36 -21.03
N GLN A 114 -34.71 -37.57 -19.71
CA GLN A 114 -35.26 -38.78 -19.09
C GLN A 114 -36.78 -38.89 -19.32
N GLU A 115 -37.53 -37.79 -19.21
CA GLU A 115 -38.99 -37.78 -19.43
C GLU A 115 -39.33 -38.11 -20.89
N VAL A 116 -38.59 -37.56 -21.85
CA VAL A 116 -38.73 -37.89 -23.27
C VAL A 116 -38.39 -39.36 -23.52
N PHE A 117 -37.30 -39.86 -22.93
CA PHE A 117 -36.92 -41.26 -23.03
C PHE A 117 -38.02 -42.20 -22.49
N ASP A 118 -38.50 -41.95 -21.27
CA ASP A 118 -39.49 -42.79 -20.59
C ASP A 118 -40.77 -42.90 -21.44
N LYS A 119 -41.24 -41.77 -21.98
CA LYS A 119 -42.40 -41.73 -22.88
C LYS A 119 -42.18 -42.54 -24.17
N GLU A 120 -41.01 -42.41 -24.80
CA GLU A 120 -40.70 -43.15 -26.04
C GLU A 120 -40.43 -44.63 -25.81
N TYR A 121 -39.98 -45.00 -24.61
CA TYR A 121 -39.80 -46.37 -24.18
C TYR A 121 -41.16 -47.06 -23.95
N GLU A 122 -42.12 -46.38 -23.30
CA GLU A 122 -43.50 -46.87 -23.15
C GLU A 122 -44.21 -47.05 -24.50
N GLU A 123 -43.97 -46.14 -25.45
CA GLU A 123 -44.50 -46.22 -26.82
C GLU A 123 -43.76 -47.24 -27.72
N ASN A 124 -42.78 -47.99 -27.18
CA ASN A 124 -41.95 -48.96 -27.90
C ASN A 124 -41.17 -48.38 -29.10
N ARG A 125 -40.89 -47.07 -29.10
CA ARG A 125 -40.02 -46.43 -30.11
C ARG A 125 -38.54 -46.74 -29.87
N ILE A 126 -38.17 -46.98 -28.61
CA ILE A 126 -36.83 -47.38 -28.21
C ILE A 126 -36.90 -48.72 -27.48
N THR A 127 -36.07 -49.68 -27.91
CA THR A 127 -35.93 -50.98 -27.25
C THR A 127 -34.58 -51.08 -26.54
N ARG A 128 -34.38 -52.14 -25.76
CA ARG A 128 -33.12 -52.38 -25.03
C ARG A 128 -31.90 -52.53 -25.96
N GLU A 129 -32.12 -53.00 -27.19
CA GLU A 129 -31.03 -53.32 -28.11
C GLU A 129 -30.80 -52.21 -29.14
N THR A 130 -31.88 -51.61 -29.64
CA THR A 130 -31.88 -50.63 -30.72
C THR A 130 -33.04 -49.62 -30.60
N TRP A 131 -32.90 -48.47 -31.26
CA TRP A 131 -33.98 -47.52 -31.45
C TRP A 131 -34.54 -47.62 -32.88
N HIS A 132 -35.83 -47.37 -33.03
CA HIS A 132 -36.48 -47.32 -34.33
C HIS A 132 -36.24 -45.96 -35.01
N GLN A 133 -36.42 -45.90 -36.35
CA GLN A 133 -36.24 -44.66 -37.12
C GLN A 133 -37.21 -43.53 -36.71
N ASN A 134 -38.29 -43.88 -36.01
CA ASN A 134 -39.30 -42.94 -35.53
C ASN A 134 -38.97 -42.34 -34.15
N ALA A 135 -37.81 -42.67 -33.55
CA ALA A 135 -37.39 -42.13 -32.25
C ALA A 135 -36.91 -40.68 -32.35
N SER A 136 -37.21 -39.86 -31.35
CA SER A 136 -36.75 -38.46 -31.29
C SER A 136 -35.23 -38.38 -31.07
N SER A 137 -34.59 -37.31 -31.57
CA SER A 137 -33.15 -37.04 -31.33
C SER A 137 -32.81 -37.06 -29.85
N ASP A 138 -33.67 -36.47 -29.03
CA ASP A 138 -33.45 -36.29 -27.59
C ASP A 138 -33.56 -37.62 -26.84
N ALA A 139 -34.48 -38.48 -27.29
CA ALA A 139 -34.64 -39.83 -26.77
C ALA A 139 -33.45 -40.73 -27.14
N ILE A 140 -32.92 -40.60 -28.36
CA ILE A 140 -31.69 -41.30 -28.79
C ILE A 140 -30.48 -40.80 -27.98
N LEU A 141 -30.38 -39.49 -27.73
CA LEU A 141 -29.34 -38.93 -26.87
C LEU A 141 -29.45 -39.47 -25.43
N ALA A 142 -30.65 -39.44 -24.84
CA ALA A 142 -30.91 -39.99 -23.51
C ALA A 142 -30.51 -41.47 -23.42
N TYR A 143 -30.86 -42.27 -24.45
CA TYR A 143 -30.44 -43.67 -24.55
C TYR A 143 -28.91 -43.80 -24.56
N LYS A 144 -28.20 -43.01 -25.38
CA LYS A 144 -26.73 -43.00 -25.42
C LYS A 144 -26.11 -42.67 -24.06
N LEU A 145 -26.71 -41.73 -23.31
CA LEU A 145 -26.22 -41.33 -21.98
C LEU A 145 -26.49 -42.41 -20.92
N MET A 146 -27.68 -43.01 -20.87
CA MET A 146 -28.01 -44.03 -19.85
C MET A 146 -27.21 -45.33 -19.99
N VAL A 147 -26.74 -45.64 -21.19
CA VAL A 147 -25.90 -46.82 -21.41
C VAL A 147 -24.46 -46.60 -20.89
N GLN A 148 -24.06 -45.35 -20.60
CA GLN A 148 -22.74 -45.06 -20.04
C GLN A 148 -22.61 -45.54 -18.60
N THR A 149 -21.51 -46.25 -18.33
CA THR A 149 -21.12 -46.70 -16.98
C THR A 149 -20.24 -45.68 -16.25
N GLY A 150 -19.54 -44.83 -16.99
CA GLY A 150 -18.52 -43.91 -16.47
C GLY A 150 -17.11 -44.52 -16.35
N ASP A 151 -16.95 -45.82 -16.59
CA ASP A 151 -15.66 -46.50 -16.57
C ASP A 151 -14.96 -46.44 -17.92
N ILE A 152 -13.63 -46.37 -17.92
CA ILE A 152 -12.82 -46.26 -19.14
C ILE A 152 -12.79 -47.60 -19.88
N ASP A 153 -12.64 -48.70 -19.14
CA ASP A 153 -12.46 -50.05 -19.70
C ASP A 153 -13.78 -50.66 -20.18
N ASN A 154 -14.88 -50.40 -19.47
CA ASN A 154 -16.21 -50.89 -19.82
C ASN A 154 -17.21 -49.74 -19.96
N SER A 155 -16.97 -48.85 -20.93
CA SER A 155 -17.71 -47.59 -21.10
C SER A 155 -19.21 -47.71 -21.38
N VAL A 156 -19.69 -48.85 -21.90
CA VAL A 156 -21.06 -49.00 -22.46
C VAL A 156 -21.68 -50.32 -22.02
N GLN A 157 -22.79 -50.28 -21.29
CA GLN A 157 -23.56 -51.46 -20.90
C GLN A 157 -25.07 -51.28 -21.16
N LYS A 158 -25.58 -51.92 -22.21
CA LYS A 158 -27.03 -51.90 -22.55
C LYS A 158 -27.90 -52.61 -21.50
N SER A 159 -27.29 -53.44 -20.65
CA SER A 159 -28.00 -54.12 -19.58
C SER A 159 -28.57 -53.15 -18.54
N LEU A 160 -27.99 -51.95 -18.41
CA LEU A 160 -28.30 -50.95 -17.39
C LEU A 160 -29.53 -50.09 -17.69
N ILE A 161 -30.06 -50.10 -18.92
CA ILE A 161 -31.20 -49.26 -19.33
C ILE A 161 -32.41 -49.32 -18.38
N PRO A 162 -32.90 -50.50 -17.92
CA PRO A 162 -34.06 -50.56 -17.04
C PRO A 162 -33.79 -50.08 -15.60
N GLU A 163 -32.54 -50.09 -15.14
CA GLU A 163 -32.17 -49.77 -13.76
C GLU A 163 -31.55 -48.37 -13.63
N ASN A 164 -30.93 -47.88 -14.70
CA ASN A 164 -30.18 -46.63 -14.70
C ASN A 164 -31.10 -45.45 -15.02
N ARG A 165 -31.10 -44.46 -14.14
CA ARG A 165 -31.79 -43.18 -14.31
C ARG A 165 -30.75 -42.08 -14.38
N LEU A 166 -30.90 -41.14 -15.30
CA LEU A 166 -30.00 -39.99 -15.42
C LEU A 166 -30.06 -39.10 -14.17
N VAL A 167 -31.26 -38.91 -13.63
CA VAL A 167 -31.53 -38.17 -12.40
C VAL A 167 -32.41 -39.01 -11.48
N LYS A 168 -31.99 -39.16 -10.21
CA LYS A 168 -32.75 -39.86 -9.16
C LYS A 168 -32.81 -38.95 -7.93
N ASP A 169 -34.01 -38.71 -7.40
CA ASP A 169 -34.24 -37.88 -6.20
C ASP A 169 -33.60 -36.48 -6.28
N GLY A 170 -33.52 -35.89 -7.48
CA GLY A 170 -32.92 -34.57 -7.71
C GLY A 170 -31.38 -34.57 -7.80
N ILE A 171 -30.75 -35.73 -7.72
CA ILE A 171 -29.29 -35.92 -7.83
C ILE A 171 -29.00 -36.57 -9.19
N ILE A 172 -28.01 -36.03 -9.91
CA ILE A 172 -27.54 -36.61 -11.17
C ILE A 172 -26.75 -37.88 -10.85
N ASN A 173 -26.93 -38.95 -11.61
CA ASN A 173 -26.21 -40.19 -11.35
C ASN A 173 -24.68 -39.97 -11.32
N PRO A 174 -24.00 -40.23 -10.19
CA PRO A 174 -22.57 -39.96 -10.04
C PRO A 174 -21.70 -40.73 -11.02
N ARG A 175 -22.14 -41.93 -11.46
CA ARG A 175 -21.36 -42.82 -12.33
C ARG A 175 -21.07 -42.17 -13.68
N GLY A 176 -22.10 -41.62 -14.33
CA GLY A 176 -22.00 -41.01 -15.65
C GLY A 176 -21.79 -39.49 -15.65
N PHE A 177 -21.64 -38.85 -14.48
CA PHE A 177 -21.67 -37.38 -14.34
C PHE A 177 -20.80 -36.64 -15.36
N TYR A 178 -19.53 -37.04 -15.53
CA TYR A 178 -18.61 -36.38 -16.46
C TYR A 178 -18.82 -36.73 -17.95
N ASN A 179 -19.50 -37.83 -18.24
CA ASN A 179 -19.97 -38.17 -19.59
C ASN A 179 -21.25 -37.37 -19.93
N TYR A 180 -22.09 -37.12 -18.94
CA TYR A 180 -23.27 -36.28 -19.11
C TYR A 180 -22.86 -34.81 -19.28
N LEU A 181 -21.81 -34.39 -18.59
CA LEU A 181 -21.28 -33.03 -18.68
C LEU A 181 -20.70 -32.71 -20.07
N SER A 182 -19.97 -33.65 -20.70
CA SER A 182 -19.49 -33.48 -22.07
C SER A 182 -20.64 -33.36 -23.07
N ALA A 183 -21.70 -34.13 -22.88
CA ALA A 183 -22.88 -34.03 -23.72
C ALA A 183 -23.65 -32.72 -23.50
N TRP A 184 -23.84 -32.28 -22.26
CA TRP A 184 -24.59 -31.06 -21.97
C TRP A 184 -23.91 -29.80 -22.54
N ALA A 185 -22.60 -29.64 -22.31
CA ALA A 185 -21.88 -28.43 -22.69
C ALA A 185 -21.95 -28.09 -24.18
N THR A 186 -22.10 -29.10 -25.06
CA THR A 186 -22.20 -28.91 -26.51
C THR A 186 -23.61 -29.03 -27.08
N ASN A 187 -24.48 -29.89 -26.51
CA ASN A 187 -25.82 -30.10 -27.06
C ASN A 187 -26.86 -29.11 -26.51
N ASP A 188 -26.58 -28.47 -25.37
CA ASP A 188 -27.38 -27.37 -24.82
C ASP A 188 -26.52 -26.10 -24.61
N PRO A 189 -26.06 -25.47 -25.71
CA PRO A 189 -25.21 -24.28 -25.64
C PRO A 189 -25.93 -23.09 -24.99
N PHE A 190 -27.27 -23.04 -25.06
CA PHE A 190 -28.07 -22.00 -24.44
C PHE A 190 -28.11 -22.17 -22.92
N GLY A 191 -28.38 -23.37 -22.40
CA GLY A 191 -28.32 -23.63 -20.96
C GLY A 191 -26.92 -23.45 -20.39
N TYR A 192 -25.88 -23.95 -21.09
CA TYR A 192 -24.50 -23.75 -20.69
C TYR A 192 -24.13 -22.25 -20.66
N GLY A 193 -24.47 -21.49 -21.71
CA GLY A 193 -24.23 -20.05 -21.79
C GLY A 193 -24.99 -19.25 -20.74
N ALA A 194 -26.28 -19.56 -20.52
CA ALA A 194 -27.12 -18.89 -19.54
C ALA A 194 -26.65 -19.13 -18.10
N SER A 195 -26.07 -20.30 -17.81
CA SER A 195 -25.55 -20.61 -16.48
C SER A 195 -24.40 -19.69 -16.03
N GLN A 196 -23.68 -19.10 -17.00
CA GLN A 196 -22.41 -18.39 -16.80
C GLN A 196 -21.40 -19.17 -15.92
N GLY A 197 -21.58 -20.49 -15.83
CA GLY A 197 -20.75 -21.41 -15.08
C GLY A 197 -19.50 -21.72 -15.89
N LYS A 198 -18.41 -21.02 -15.61
CA LYS A 198 -17.10 -21.31 -16.20
C LYS A 198 -16.56 -22.62 -15.61
N LEU A 199 -16.78 -23.71 -16.32
CA LEU A 199 -16.29 -25.04 -15.95
C LEU A 199 -14.87 -25.24 -16.49
N ARG A 200 -13.92 -25.54 -15.60
CA ARG A 200 -12.52 -25.77 -15.95
C ARG A 200 -12.00 -27.05 -15.29
N PRO A 201 -11.28 -27.93 -16.01
CA PRO A 201 -11.01 -27.90 -17.45
C PRO A 201 -12.30 -27.90 -18.28
N GLU A 202 -12.23 -27.34 -19.49
CA GLU A 202 -13.42 -27.26 -20.35
C GLU A 202 -13.92 -28.67 -20.68
N PRO A 203 -15.24 -28.92 -20.59
CA PRO A 203 -15.81 -30.21 -20.96
C PRO A 203 -15.42 -30.59 -22.39
N ILE A 204 -15.15 -31.87 -22.62
CA ILE A 204 -14.80 -32.36 -23.95
C ILE A 204 -16.03 -32.21 -24.84
N PRO A 205 -15.94 -31.54 -26.01
CA PRO A 205 -17.08 -31.34 -26.86
C PRO A 205 -17.60 -32.67 -27.43
N TYR A 206 -18.91 -32.91 -27.31
CA TYR A 206 -19.59 -34.07 -27.89
C TYR A 206 -20.91 -33.63 -28.55
N LEU A 207 -20.91 -33.48 -29.87
CA LEU A 207 -22.13 -33.16 -30.62
C LEU A 207 -22.88 -34.45 -30.93
N HIS A 208 -24.15 -34.52 -30.51
CA HIS A 208 -25.00 -35.65 -30.79
C HIS A 208 -25.47 -35.63 -32.25
N VAL A 209 -25.23 -36.73 -32.96
CA VAL A 209 -25.82 -36.98 -34.28
C VAL A 209 -26.77 -38.18 -34.17
N PRO A 210 -28.07 -38.03 -34.51
CA PRO A 210 -29.05 -39.11 -34.42
C PRO A 210 -28.75 -40.31 -35.33
N THR A 211 -28.10 -40.09 -36.47
CA THR A 211 -27.76 -41.13 -37.45
C THR A 211 -26.57 -41.99 -37.04
N GLU A 212 -25.81 -41.58 -36.02
CA GLU A 212 -24.63 -42.28 -35.57
C GLU A 212 -24.98 -43.32 -34.49
N TYR A 213 -24.65 -44.60 -34.73
CA TYR A 213 -24.89 -45.69 -33.78
C TYR A 213 -23.80 -45.83 -32.71
N THR A 214 -22.75 -45.01 -32.75
CA THR A 214 -21.69 -45.00 -31.75
C THR A 214 -22.26 -44.64 -30.39
N LEU A 215 -22.09 -45.55 -29.43
CA LEU A 215 -22.57 -45.37 -28.06
C LEU A 215 -21.54 -44.73 -27.15
N LYS A 216 -20.29 -44.55 -27.58
CA LYS A 216 -19.23 -44.05 -26.71
C LYS A 216 -19.31 -42.53 -26.56
N VAL A 217 -19.56 -42.05 -25.35
CA VAL A 217 -19.50 -40.62 -25.01
C VAL A 217 -18.18 -40.32 -24.31
N PRO A 218 -17.38 -39.34 -24.77
CA PRO A 218 -16.11 -39.03 -24.12
C PRO A 218 -16.33 -38.56 -22.68
N LYS A 219 -15.52 -39.05 -21.75
CA LYS A 219 -15.56 -38.66 -20.34
C LYS A 219 -14.72 -37.40 -20.13
N SER A 220 -15.34 -36.33 -19.65
CA SER A 220 -14.62 -35.10 -19.28
C SER A 220 -13.72 -35.31 -18.07
N LEU A 221 -12.67 -34.49 -17.96
CA LEU A 221 -11.81 -34.47 -16.79
C LEU A 221 -12.57 -33.93 -15.56
N PRO A 222 -12.17 -34.33 -14.33
CA PRO A 222 -12.73 -33.76 -13.12
C PRO A 222 -12.61 -32.24 -13.06
N LEU A 223 -13.65 -31.58 -12.58
CA LEU A 223 -13.70 -30.12 -12.50
C LEU A 223 -12.74 -29.62 -11.42
N VAL A 224 -11.86 -28.70 -11.80
CA VAL A 224 -10.88 -28.05 -10.92
C VAL A 224 -11.34 -26.65 -10.51
N TYR A 225 -12.14 -26.01 -11.36
CA TYR A 225 -12.68 -24.69 -11.10
C TYR A 225 -14.09 -24.59 -11.67
N THR A 226 -15.02 -24.14 -10.84
CA THR A 226 -16.36 -23.74 -11.29
C THR A 226 -16.73 -22.42 -10.63
N GLN A 227 -17.55 -21.62 -11.29
CA GLN A 227 -18.05 -20.37 -10.74
C GLN A 227 -19.58 -20.35 -10.75
N LEU A 228 -20.16 -19.78 -9.68
CA LEU A 228 -21.58 -19.55 -9.52
C LEU A 228 -21.81 -18.03 -9.56
N PRO A 229 -22.52 -17.51 -10.57
CA PRO A 229 -22.73 -16.08 -10.72
C PRO A 229 -23.78 -15.57 -9.71
N PHE A 230 -23.51 -14.42 -9.09
CA PHE A 230 -24.50 -13.66 -8.34
C PHE A 230 -24.40 -12.18 -8.69
N ASN A 231 -25.57 -11.54 -8.68
CA ASN A 231 -25.69 -10.11 -8.88
C ASN A 231 -25.95 -9.43 -7.53
N LEU A 232 -25.27 -8.32 -7.30
CA LEU A 232 -25.35 -7.53 -6.08
C LEU A 232 -26.01 -6.19 -6.38
N HIS A 233 -26.88 -5.72 -5.47
CA HIS A 233 -27.57 -4.44 -5.62
C HIS A 233 -27.49 -3.56 -4.38
N GLY A 234 -27.69 -2.26 -4.60
CA GLY A 234 -27.79 -1.29 -3.51
C GLY A 234 -26.48 -1.02 -2.78
N LEU A 235 -25.32 -1.31 -3.39
CA LEU A 235 -24.02 -1.08 -2.79
C LEU A 235 -23.50 0.30 -3.20
N LYS A 236 -23.69 1.29 -2.33
CA LYS A 236 -23.18 2.66 -2.55
C LYS A 236 -22.10 3.03 -1.54
N ASP A 237 -22.29 2.61 -0.29
CA ASP A 237 -21.41 2.97 0.80
C ASP A 237 -20.35 1.89 1.07
N THR A 238 -19.12 2.33 1.37
CA THR A 238 -18.02 1.44 1.77
C THR A 238 -18.38 0.57 2.98
N VAL A 239 -19.21 1.08 3.88
CA VAL A 239 -19.63 0.35 5.09
C VAL A 239 -20.47 -0.87 4.73
N GLU A 240 -21.46 -0.70 3.86
CA GLU A 240 -22.33 -1.78 3.36
C GLU A 240 -21.51 -2.80 2.56
N ILE A 241 -20.58 -2.35 1.73
CA ILE A 241 -19.68 -3.22 0.98
C ILE A 241 -18.79 -4.05 1.92
N LYS A 242 -18.23 -3.43 2.97
CA LYS A 242 -17.43 -4.15 3.98
C LYS A 242 -18.27 -5.20 4.72
N GLU A 243 -19.50 -4.86 5.09
CA GLU A 243 -20.41 -5.81 5.75
C GLU A 243 -20.77 -6.98 4.83
N LEU A 244 -21.06 -6.69 3.57
CA LEU A 244 -21.31 -7.70 2.54
C LEU A 244 -20.12 -8.66 2.39
N ILE A 245 -18.91 -8.12 2.22
CA ILE A 245 -17.69 -8.93 2.07
C ILE A 245 -17.51 -9.81 3.30
N LYS A 246 -17.69 -9.25 4.51
CA LYS A 246 -17.59 -10.01 5.77
C LYS A 246 -18.61 -11.15 5.85
N ASN A 247 -19.85 -10.90 5.47
CA ASN A 247 -20.91 -11.91 5.48
C ASN A 247 -20.64 -13.04 4.48
N ILE A 248 -20.20 -12.69 3.27
CA ILE A 248 -19.89 -13.67 2.23
C ILE A 248 -18.64 -14.49 2.59
N ARG A 249 -17.55 -13.84 3.05
CA ARG A 249 -16.35 -14.53 3.54
C ARG A 249 -16.70 -15.51 4.66
N LYS A 250 -17.53 -15.11 5.62
CA LYS A 250 -18.00 -16.00 6.68
C LYS A 250 -18.72 -17.24 6.14
N ILE A 251 -19.57 -17.08 5.12
CA ILE A 251 -20.24 -18.22 4.47
C ILE A 251 -19.19 -19.12 3.79
N CYS A 252 -18.22 -18.54 3.08
CA CYS A 252 -17.15 -19.30 2.45
C CYS A 252 -16.34 -20.12 3.47
N ASP A 253 -15.91 -19.47 4.56
CA ASP A 253 -15.13 -20.06 5.64
C ASP A 253 -15.92 -21.15 6.38
N ASP A 254 -17.23 -20.97 6.59
CA ASP A 254 -18.10 -21.95 7.22
C ASP A 254 -18.18 -23.25 6.39
N PHE A 255 -18.17 -23.16 5.06
CA PHE A 255 -18.22 -24.33 4.16
C PHE A 255 -16.85 -24.97 3.93
N GLU A 256 -15.78 -24.17 3.93
CA GLU A 256 -14.41 -24.66 3.85
C GLU A 256 -14.07 -25.49 5.09
N ASN A 257 -14.38 -24.99 6.29
CA ASN A 257 -14.03 -25.65 7.56
C ASN A 257 -14.96 -26.81 7.93
N ASN A 258 -16.27 -26.72 7.68
CA ASN A 258 -17.23 -27.73 8.15
C ASN A 258 -17.63 -28.77 7.09
N GLN A 259 -17.52 -28.45 5.80
CA GLN A 259 -18.05 -29.28 4.71
C GLN A 259 -17.00 -29.72 3.68
N GLU A 260 -15.73 -29.35 3.91
CA GLU A 260 -14.58 -29.63 3.04
C GLU A 260 -14.77 -29.13 1.60
N LEU A 261 -15.56 -28.06 1.42
CA LEU A 261 -15.75 -27.42 0.13
C LEU A 261 -14.76 -26.26 0.01
N SER A 262 -13.63 -26.49 -0.67
CA SER A 262 -12.69 -25.41 -0.96
C SER A 262 -13.33 -24.40 -1.91
N ASN A 263 -13.52 -23.17 -1.43
CA ASN A 263 -14.27 -22.13 -2.13
C ASN A 263 -13.75 -20.73 -1.80
N TYR A 264 -14.01 -19.76 -2.69
CA TYR A 264 -13.73 -18.36 -2.40
C TYR A 264 -14.65 -17.44 -3.22
N PRO A 265 -14.95 -16.24 -2.71
CA PRO A 265 -15.67 -15.24 -3.47
C PRO A 265 -14.72 -14.49 -4.42
N SER A 266 -15.22 -14.14 -5.59
CA SER A 266 -14.52 -13.33 -6.59
C SER A 266 -15.44 -12.23 -7.10
N GLY A 267 -14.89 -11.09 -7.48
CA GLY A 267 -15.64 -9.96 -8.00
C GLY A 267 -14.96 -8.62 -7.68
N ILE A 268 -15.45 -7.56 -8.32
CA ILE A 268 -14.92 -6.20 -8.14
C ILE A 268 -14.96 -5.76 -6.66
N PRO A 269 -16.06 -6.00 -5.90
CA PRO A 269 -16.10 -5.64 -4.48
C PRO A 269 -14.97 -6.26 -3.66
N PHE A 270 -14.70 -7.55 -3.87
CA PHE A 270 -13.66 -8.29 -3.14
C PHE A 270 -12.25 -7.81 -3.51
N ILE A 271 -11.99 -7.52 -4.79
CA ILE A 271 -10.65 -7.09 -5.24
C ILE A 271 -10.30 -5.69 -4.69
N PHE A 272 -11.25 -4.75 -4.72
CA PHE A 272 -10.94 -3.34 -4.41
C PHE A 272 -11.26 -2.94 -2.97
N TRP A 273 -12.31 -3.49 -2.34
CA TRP A 273 -12.73 -3.07 -1.01
C TRP A 273 -12.17 -3.93 0.14
N GLU A 274 -11.62 -5.11 -0.14
CA GLU A 274 -11.05 -5.97 0.89
C GLU A 274 -9.90 -5.29 1.66
N GLN A 275 -9.14 -4.39 1.02
CA GLN A 275 -8.11 -3.59 1.69
C GLN A 275 -8.63 -2.74 2.86
N TYR A 276 -9.91 -2.35 2.85
CA TYR A 276 -10.49 -1.54 3.92
C TYR A 276 -10.88 -2.36 5.15
N MET A 277 -10.88 -3.70 5.08
CA MET A 277 -11.19 -4.56 6.22
C MET A 277 -10.14 -4.39 7.32
N ASP A 278 -8.86 -4.45 6.96
CA ASP A 278 -7.75 -4.41 7.91
C ASP A 278 -7.06 -3.04 8.00
N LEU A 279 -7.43 -2.08 7.16
CA LEU A 279 -6.76 -0.78 7.04
C LEU A 279 -6.50 -0.08 8.38
N ARG A 280 -7.50 -0.05 9.28
CA ARG A 280 -7.36 0.62 10.59
C ARG A 280 -6.42 -0.12 11.53
N THR A 281 -6.48 -1.44 11.54
CA THR A 281 -5.60 -2.29 12.35
C THR A 281 -4.17 -2.20 11.83
N SER A 282 -3.97 -2.29 10.53
CA SER A 282 -2.67 -2.11 9.88
C SER A 282 -2.10 -0.71 10.16
N LEU A 283 -2.89 0.35 10.03
CA LEU A 283 -2.47 1.72 10.38
C LEU A 283 -2.00 1.80 11.84
N ALA A 284 -2.79 1.28 12.78
CA ALA A 284 -2.46 1.33 14.20
C ALA A 284 -1.15 0.58 14.52
N ILE A 285 -0.96 -0.61 13.94
CA ILE A 285 0.26 -1.41 14.09
C ILE A 285 1.47 -0.66 13.50
N THR A 286 1.35 -0.17 12.26
CA THR A 286 2.44 0.57 11.61
C THR A 286 2.79 1.84 12.38
N LEU A 287 1.81 2.61 12.85
CA LEU A 287 2.06 3.79 13.69
C LEU A 287 2.75 3.42 15.00
N ALA A 288 2.37 2.32 15.65
CA ALA A 288 3.03 1.86 16.87
C ALA A 288 4.51 1.54 16.62
N PHE A 289 4.84 0.86 15.51
CA PHE A 289 6.23 0.61 15.12
C PHE A 289 6.98 1.91 14.78
N THR A 290 6.38 2.82 14.03
CA THR A 290 7.00 4.11 13.67
C THR A 290 7.28 4.96 14.91
N ILE A 291 6.35 5.04 15.86
CA ILE A 291 6.51 5.78 17.12
C ILE A 291 7.59 5.11 18.00
N SER A 292 7.64 3.78 18.04
CA SER A 292 8.68 3.05 18.78
C SER A 292 10.08 3.29 18.20
N ALA A 293 10.21 3.25 16.87
CA ALA A 293 11.45 3.59 16.20
C ALA A 293 11.85 5.06 16.45
N ALA A 294 10.90 5.98 16.36
CA ALA A 294 11.12 7.38 16.69
C ALA A 294 11.60 7.56 18.14
N PHE A 295 11.02 6.85 19.10
CA PHE A 295 11.47 6.88 20.49
C PHE A 295 12.94 6.49 20.62
N ILE A 296 13.36 5.39 19.97
CA ILE A 296 14.75 4.92 20.01
C ILE A 296 15.69 5.94 19.37
N CYS A 297 15.34 6.48 18.20
CA CYS A 297 16.16 7.48 17.51
C CYS A 297 16.29 8.78 18.32
N VAL A 298 15.18 9.29 18.87
CA VAL A 298 15.19 10.51 19.69
C VAL A 298 15.94 10.29 21.00
N PHE A 299 15.80 9.12 21.62
CA PHE A 299 16.58 8.76 22.81
C PHE A 299 18.08 8.73 22.52
N ALA A 300 18.49 8.16 21.38
CA ALA A 300 19.89 8.13 20.98
C ALA A 300 20.48 9.53 20.73
N ILE A 301 19.68 10.46 20.20
CA ILE A 301 20.10 11.84 19.95
C ILE A 301 20.14 12.68 21.24
N LEU A 302 19.11 12.59 22.08
CA LEU A 302 18.98 13.44 23.28
C LEU A 302 19.71 12.87 24.50
N LEU A 303 19.94 11.56 24.55
CA LEU A 303 20.50 10.81 25.69
C LEU A 303 19.81 11.08 27.04
N ASN A 304 18.57 11.60 26.99
CA ASN A 304 17.77 11.94 28.17
C ASN A 304 16.38 11.34 28.05
N PHE A 305 16.06 10.43 28.98
CA PHE A 305 14.79 9.71 28.99
C PHE A 305 13.59 10.65 29.17
N ARG A 306 13.67 11.63 30.10
CA ARG A 306 12.55 12.55 30.36
C ARG A 306 12.26 13.44 29.14
N ALA A 307 13.29 13.99 28.51
CA ALA A 307 13.14 14.80 27.29
C ALA A 307 12.53 14.01 26.14
N THR A 308 12.98 12.76 25.98
CA THR A 308 12.48 11.86 24.95
C THR A 308 11.00 11.53 25.14
N VAL A 309 10.60 11.16 26.36
CA VAL A 309 9.19 10.89 26.69
C VAL A 309 8.31 12.10 26.38
N ILE A 310 8.70 13.30 26.80
CA ILE A 310 7.94 14.54 26.54
C ILE A 310 7.80 14.79 25.03
N THR A 311 8.88 14.60 24.27
CA THR A 311 8.89 14.78 22.82
C THR A 311 7.94 13.80 22.12
N ILE A 312 8.03 12.51 22.47
CA ILE A 312 7.20 11.47 21.87
C ILE A 312 5.72 11.61 22.26
N VAL A 313 5.42 11.96 23.52
CA VAL A 313 4.04 12.24 23.95
C VAL A 313 3.44 13.41 23.16
N ASN A 314 4.20 14.49 22.93
CA ASN A 314 3.73 15.60 22.10
C ASN A 314 3.46 15.18 20.64
N VAL A 315 4.28 14.31 20.08
CA VAL A 315 4.07 13.74 18.74
C VAL A 315 2.79 12.90 18.71
N ILE A 316 2.59 11.99 19.68
CA ILE A 316 1.38 11.14 19.76
C ILE A 316 0.11 12.00 19.80
N PHE A 317 0.07 13.01 20.67
CA PHE A 317 -1.08 13.90 20.75
C PHE A 317 -1.27 14.73 19.48
N SER A 318 -0.19 15.14 18.81
CA SER A 318 -0.27 15.83 17.52
C SER A 318 -0.85 14.93 16.42
N LEU A 319 -0.50 13.65 16.40
CA LEU A 319 -1.06 12.67 15.46
C LEU A 319 -2.55 12.45 15.70
N MET A 320 -2.98 12.39 16.97
CA MET A 320 -4.39 12.24 17.34
C MET A 320 -5.27 13.38 16.83
N GLN A 321 -4.71 14.55 16.53
CA GLN A 321 -5.42 15.70 15.99
C GLN A 321 -5.70 15.61 14.48
N LEU A 322 -4.90 14.84 13.73
CA LEU A 322 -5.02 14.71 12.28
C LEU A 322 -6.36 14.11 11.82
N PRO A 323 -6.90 13.04 12.45
CA PRO A 323 -8.24 12.55 12.14
C PRO A 323 -9.34 13.60 12.31
N GLY A 324 -9.21 14.51 13.29
CA GLY A 324 -10.14 15.62 13.48
C GLY A 324 -10.11 16.59 12.29
N ALA A 325 -8.91 16.95 11.84
CA ALA A 325 -8.76 17.79 10.65
C ALA A 325 -9.29 17.10 9.39
N MET A 326 -9.07 15.79 9.22
CA MET A 326 -9.61 15.03 8.09
C MET A 326 -11.15 15.10 8.05
N VAL A 327 -11.81 14.92 9.19
CA VAL A 327 -13.28 15.01 9.25
C VAL A 327 -13.78 16.41 8.91
N LEU A 328 -13.12 17.47 9.39
CA LEU A 328 -13.48 18.85 9.06
C LEU A 328 -13.28 19.18 7.57
N LEU A 329 -12.27 18.58 6.95
CA LEU A 329 -11.99 18.70 5.51
C LEU A 329 -12.82 17.74 4.65
N GLY A 330 -13.68 16.91 5.25
CA GLY A 330 -14.48 15.91 4.53
C GLY A 330 -13.65 14.86 3.81
N LEU A 331 -12.49 14.48 4.37
CA LEU A 331 -11.59 13.47 3.83
C LEU A 331 -11.94 12.09 4.38
N LYS A 332 -12.02 11.10 3.50
CA LYS A 332 -12.20 9.69 3.84
C LYS A 332 -10.84 9.03 4.12
N LEU A 333 -10.81 8.02 4.97
CA LEU A 333 -9.63 7.23 5.26
C LEU A 333 -9.45 6.15 4.20
N SER A 334 -8.39 6.29 3.41
CA SER A 334 -7.89 5.26 2.49
C SER A 334 -6.42 4.99 2.75
N ALA A 335 -5.82 4.07 1.98
CA ALA A 335 -4.40 3.75 2.09
C ALA A 335 -3.50 4.99 1.91
N ILE A 336 -3.93 5.98 1.13
CA ILE A 336 -3.13 7.18 0.82
C ILE A 336 -3.07 8.14 2.02
N PRO A 337 -4.19 8.61 2.59
CA PRO A 337 -4.17 9.35 3.85
C PRO A 337 -3.49 8.59 4.99
N ALA A 338 -3.63 7.26 5.05
CA ALA A 338 -2.94 6.43 6.03
C ALA A 338 -1.40 6.58 5.96
N VAL A 339 -0.84 6.52 4.75
CA VAL A 339 0.61 6.75 4.53
C VAL A 339 1.00 8.18 4.89
N ILE A 340 0.17 9.18 4.56
CA ILE A 340 0.45 10.59 4.92
C ILE A 340 0.43 10.79 6.44
N ILE A 341 -0.47 10.12 7.18
CA ILE A 341 -0.46 10.14 8.65
C ILE A 341 0.82 9.51 9.19
N ILE A 342 1.29 8.39 8.63
CA ILE A 342 2.58 7.80 9.05
C ILE A 342 3.74 8.75 8.74
N PHE A 343 3.75 9.37 7.56
CA PHE A 343 4.75 10.35 7.16
C PHE A 343 4.76 11.59 8.08
N SER A 344 3.59 12.02 8.57
CA SER A 344 3.47 13.17 9.47
C SER A 344 4.23 13.00 10.79
N VAL A 345 4.48 11.76 11.24
CA VAL A 345 5.31 11.49 12.42
C VAL A 345 6.70 12.12 12.25
N GLY A 346 7.32 11.93 11.08
CA GLY A 346 8.62 12.51 10.76
C GLY A 346 8.58 14.04 10.69
N LEU A 347 7.56 14.60 10.03
CA LEU A 347 7.41 16.05 9.92
C LEU A 347 7.27 16.74 11.29
N ILE A 348 6.46 16.18 12.20
CA ILE A 348 6.27 16.72 13.55
C ILE A 348 7.55 16.55 14.38
N LEU A 349 8.26 15.44 14.22
CA LEU A 349 9.55 15.20 14.89
C LEU A 349 10.63 16.21 14.48
N CYS A 350 10.69 16.60 13.21
CA CYS A 350 11.67 17.60 12.75
C CYS A 350 11.57 18.92 13.54
N PHE A 351 10.37 19.39 13.87
CA PHE A 351 10.21 20.59 14.69
C PHE A 351 10.58 20.34 16.16
N THR A 352 10.06 19.26 16.73
CA THR A 352 10.14 19.01 18.17
C THR A 352 11.54 18.58 18.62
N VAL A 353 12.24 17.73 17.86
CA VAL A 353 13.57 17.23 18.23
C VAL A 353 14.62 18.33 18.20
N ASN A 354 14.60 19.22 17.20
CA ASN A 354 15.54 20.34 17.12
C ASN A 354 15.38 21.29 18.31
N ILE A 355 14.14 21.64 18.66
CA ILE A 355 13.85 22.46 19.84
C ILE A 355 14.25 21.74 21.12
N ALA A 356 13.96 20.44 21.24
CA ALA A 356 14.32 19.63 22.40
C ALA A 356 15.83 19.57 22.60
N LEU A 357 16.59 19.33 21.53
CA LEU A 357 18.04 19.28 21.56
C LEU A 357 18.63 20.64 21.96
N SER A 358 18.13 21.73 21.37
CA SER A 358 18.56 23.08 21.73
C SER A 358 18.19 23.46 23.17
N PHE A 359 17.05 22.97 23.68
CA PHE A 359 16.69 23.11 25.09
C PHE A 359 17.67 22.35 25.99
N MET A 360 18.05 21.13 25.63
CA MET A 360 19.01 20.32 26.39
C MET A 360 20.37 21.01 26.50
N THR A 361 20.85 21.65 25.44
CA THR A 361 22.15 22.34 25.41
C THR A 361 22.13 23.78 25.95
N SER A 362 20.95 24.38 26.11
CA SER A 362 20.81 25.75 26.64
C SER A 362 20.98 25.81 28.16
N LEU A 363 21.55 26.92 28.64
CA LEU A 363 21.81 27.19 30.07
C LEU A 363 20.70 28.04 30.71
N GLY A 364 20.54 27.91 32.03
CA GLY A 364 19.65 28.73 32.84
C GLY A 364 18.38 28.01 33.33
N ASN A 365 17.44 28.80 33.86
CA ASN A 365 16.14 28.29 34.30
C ASN A 365 15.31 27.77 33.11
N LYS A 366 14.33 26.89 33.37
CA LYS A 366 13.47 26.27 32.34
C LYS A 366 12.88 27.28 31.35
N GLU A 367 12.38 28.42 31.83
CA GLU A 367 11.83 29.46 30.95
C GLU A 367 12.91 30.12 30.09
N ARG A 368 14.09 30.42 30.65
CA ARG A 368 15.20 31.01 29.90
C ARG A 368 15.73 30.03 28.85
N ARG A 369 15.91 28.76 29.20
CA ARG A 369 16.32 27.69 28.28
C ARG A 369 15.35 27.52 27.13
N THR A 370 14.05 27.59 27.41
CA THR A 370 13.02 27.53 26.36
C THR A 370 13.13 28.69 25.38
N ILE A 371 13.37 29.92 25.89
CA ILE A 371 13.54 31.11 25.05
C ILE A 371 14.81 30.98 24.19
N LEU A 372 15.93 30.60 24.79
CA LEU A 372 17.20 30.42 24.07
C LEU A 372 17.11 29.30 23.02
N ALA A 373 16.46 28.19 23.37
CA ALA A 373 16.28 27.07 22.44
C ALA A 373 15.50 27.47 21.20
N LEU A 374 14.45 28.27 21.40
CA LEU A 374 13.64 28.80 20.32
C LEU A 374 14.45 29.79 19.48
N GLU A 375 15.16 30.73 20.11
CA GLU A 375 16.00 31.74 19.42
C GLU A 375 17.06 31.10 18.53
N ILE A 376 17.72 30.02 18.99
CA ILE A 376 18.76 29.32 18.22
C ILE A 376 18.18 28.54 17.02
N THR A 377 17.00 27.92 17.19
CA THR A 377 16.47 26.97 16.19
C THR A 377 15.44 27.57 15.24
N MET A 378 14.85 28.72 15.57
CA MET A 378 13.71 29.29 14.84
C MET A 378 14.03 29.53 13.36
N ASP A 379 15.18 30.12 13.04
CA ASP A 379 15.53 30.49 11.67
C ASP A 379 15.57 29.26 10.75
N SER A 380 16.23 28.18 11.19
CA SER A 380 16.31 26.93 10.44
C SER A 380 14.93 26.29 10.25
N LEU A 381 14.09 26.28 11.29
CA LEU A 381 12.76 25.70 11.24
C LEU A 381 11.81 26.50 10.34
N ILE A 382 11.87 27.84 10.35
CA ILE A 382 11.06 28.69 9.48
C ILE A 382 11.47 28.49 8.01
N HIS A 383 12.77 28.43 7.71
CA HIS A 383 13.22 28.15 6.34
C HIS A 383 12.78 26.77 5.85
N GLY A 384 12.84 25.74 6.71
CA GLY A 384 12.31 24.41 6.41
C GLY A 384 10.80 24.41 6.16
N LEU A 385 10.04 25.10 7.02
CA LEU A 385 8.60 25.29 6.91
C LEU A 385 8.22 25.99 5.60
N CYS A 386 8.89 27.08 5.25
CA CYS A 386 8.63 27.81 4.01
C CYS A 386 8.91 26.94 2.78
N THR A 387 10.03 26.20 2.77
CA THR A 387 10.40 25.34 1.64
C THR A 387 9.38 24.21 1.44
N PHE A 388 9.02 23.51 2.52
CA PHE A 388 8.01 22.46 2.46
C PHE A 388 6.62 23.03 2.11
N GLY A 389 6.26 24.18 2.69
CA GLY A 389 5.01 24.88 2.41
C GLY A 389 4.86 25.28 0.95
N ILE A 390 5.92 25.80 0.31
CA ILE A 390 5.93 26.09 -1.13
C ILE A 390 5.72 24.80 -1.94
N GLY A 391 6.41 23.71 -1.57
CA GLY A 391 6.23 22.41 -2.23
C GLY A 391 4.78 21.89 -2.13
N VAL A 392 4.16 21.99 -0.95
CA VAL A 392 2.75 21.64 -0.75
C VAL A 392 1.84 22.57 -1.57
N LEU A 393 2.09 23.88 -1.59
CA LEU A 393 1.30 24.84 -2.37
C LEU A 393 1.35 24.56 -3.87
N MET A 394 2.45 24.03 -4.41
CA MET A 394 2.51 23.64 -5.81
C MET A 394 1.50 22.54 -6.17
N LEU A 395 1.08 21.69 -5.22
CA LEU A 395 0.05 20.67 -5.46
C LEU A 395 -1.33 21.25 -5.82
N LEU A 396 -1.61 22.51 -5.46
CA LEU A 396 -2.85 23.21 -5.86
C LEU A 396 -2.96 23.40 -7.38
N THR A 397 -1.84 23.38 -8.10
CA THR A 397 -1.82 23.55 -9.56
C THR A 397 -2.23 22.29 -10.32
N SER A 398 -2.49 21.19 -9.61
CA SER A 398 -2.91 19.92 -10.22
C SER A 398 -4.31 20.03 -10.84
N PRO A 399 -4.52 19.49 -12.06
CA PRO A 399 -5.87 19.41 -12.65
C PRO A 399 -6.74 18.32 -12.00
N PHE A 400 -6.16 17.44 -11.19
CA PHE A 400 -6.86 16.33 -10.54
C PHE A 400 -7.33 16.73 -9.15
N GLU A 401 -8.65 16.74 -8.94
CA GLU A 401 -9.24 17.02 -7.62
C GLU A 401 -8.78 16.00 -6.56
N PHE A 402 -8.59 14.74 -6.96
CA PHE A 402 -7.97 13.73 -6.11
C PHE A 402 -6.70 14.22 -5.42
N VAL A 403 -5.79 14.87 -6.17
CA VAL A 403 -4.52 15.39 -5.64
C VAL A 403 -4.76 16.55 -4.69
N ILE A 404 -5.62 17.49 -5.09
CA ILE A 404 -5.95 18.66 -4.24
C ILE A 404 -6.60 18.21 -2.92
N ARG A 405 -7.54 17.28 -2.99
CA ARG A 405 -8.30 16.80 -1.84
C ARG A 405 -7.48 15.90 -0.93
N HIS A 406 -6.87 14.85 -1.45
CA HIS A 406 -6.22 13.81 -0.62
C HIS A 406 -4.77 14.11 -0.28
N PHE A 407 -4.06 14.88 -1.11
CA PHE A 407 -2.66 15.24 -0.86
C PHE A 407 -2.54 16.67 -0.33
N PHE A 408 -2.99 17.68 -1.08
CA PHE A 408 -2.78 19.07 -0.69
C PHE A 408 -3.45 19.40 0.65
N TRP A 409 -4.77 19.22 0.78
CA TRP A 409 -5.48 19.59 2.02
C TRP A 409 -4.98 18.81 3.24
N LEU A 410 -4.63 17.54 3.07
CA LEU A 410 -4.12 16.72 4.16
C LEU A 410 -2.69 17.12 4.57
N LEU A 411 -1.77 17.29 3.61
CA LEU A 411 -0.41 17.75 3.89
C LEU A 411 -0.39 19.17 4.45
N PHE A 412 -1.29 20.04 3.97
CA PHE A 412 -1.46 21.39 4.51
C PHE A 412 -1.98 21.36 5.95
N ALA A 413 -2.94 20.48 6.27
CA ALA A 413 -3.40 20.28 7.64
C ALA A 413 -2.28 19.75 8.56
N VAL A 414 -1.50 18.76 8.09
CA VAL A 414 -0.32 18.26 8.79
C VAL A 414 0.69 19.38 9.03
N LEU A 415 0.92 20.25 8.03
CA LEU A 415 1.82 21.38 8.15
C LEU A 415 1.34 22.39 9.21
N CYS A 416 0.06 22.76 9.17
CA CYS A 416 -0.52 23.71 10.12
C CYS A 416 -0.47 23.16 11.55
N ILE A 417 -0.92 21.92 11.74
CA ILE A 417 -0.96 21.26 13.05
C ILE A 417 0.46 21.01 13.57
N GLY A 418 1.35 20.49 12.74
CA GLY A 418 2.75 20.25 13.10
C GLY A 418 3.49 21.52 13.47
N THR A 419 3.27 22.61 12.74
CA THR A 419 3.88 23.91 13.04
C THR A 419 3.34 24.49 14.35
N PHE A 420 2.01 24.49 14.54
CA PHE A 420 1.41 25.01 15.76
C PHE A 420 1.85 24.20 16.99
N ASN A 421 1.80 22.87 16.91
CA ASN A 421 2.18 22.01 18.03
C ASN A 421 3.70 22.02 18.27
N GLY A 422 4.50 22.07 17.21
CA GLY A 422 5.95 22.07 17.29
C GLY A 422 6.55 23.40 17.76
N LEU A 423 6.07 24.53 17.23
CA LEU A 423 6.65 25.85 17.51
C LEU A 423 5.97 26.60 18.65
N VAL A 424 4.69 26.33 18.94
CA VAL A 424 3.95 27.04 20.00
C VAL A 424 3.77 26.16 21.22
N VAL A 425 3.14 24.99 21.06
CA VAL A 425 2.75 24.15 22.21
C VAL A 425 3.94 23.46 22.85
N PHE A 426 4.85 22.90 22.04
CA PHE A 426 5.98 22.15 22.56
C PHE A 426 6.94 22.98 23.44
N PRO A 427 7.33 24.22 23.08
CA PRO A 427 8.07 25.09 23.99
C PRO A 427 7.33 25.38 25.29
N ILE A 428 6.00 25.54 25.25
CA ILE A 428 5.20 25.74 26.47
C ILE A 428 5.32 24.51 27.37
N ILE A 429 5.20 23.29 26.81
CA ILE A 429 5.36 22.04 27.55
C ILE A 429 6.77 21.93 28.16
N LEU A 430 7.82 22.24 27.40
CA LEU A 430 9.20 22.24 27.91
C LEU A 430 9.42 23.25 29.04
N SER A 431 8.80 24.42 28.97
CA SER A 431 8.94 25.43 30.02
C SER A 431 8.37 24.99 31.38
N VAL A 432 7.39 24.08 31.37
CA VAL A 432 6.74 23.55 32.59
C VAL A 432 7.36 22.22 33.01
N PHE A 433 7.43 21.26 32.09
CA PHE A 433 7.79 19.86 32.36
C PHE A 433 9.21 19.49 31.93
N GLY A 434 9.96 20.41 31.33
CA GLY A 434 11.31 20.12 30.83
C GLY A 434 12.27 19.61 31.92
N PRO A 435 13.23 18.74 31.54
CA PRO A 435 14.23 18.22 32.46
C PRO A 435 15.15 19.32 33.00
N GLU A 436 15.83 19.03 34.11
CA GLU A 436 16.83 19.91 34.71
C GLU A 436 18.03 20.12 33.75
N ALA A 437 18.78 21.19 33.97
CA ALA A 437 19.94 21.51 33.14
C ALA A 437 21.10 20.55 33.49
N GLU A 438 21.82 20.08 32.47
CA GLU A 438 23.00 19.21 32.67
C GLU A 438 24.14 19.95 33.38
N LEU A 439 24.25 21.26 33.14
CA LEU A 439 25.23 22.13 33.77
C LEU A 439 24.49 23.15 34.65
N ILE A 440 24.75 23.06 35.96
CA ILE A 440 24.28 24.02 36.96
C ILE A 440 25.49 24.83 37.40
N SER A 441 25.54 26.11 37.04
CA SER A 441 26.61 27.02 37.46
C SER A 441 26.48 27.32 38.96
N LEU A 442 27.61 27.26 39.67
CA LEU A 442 27.66 27.48 41.13
C LEU A 442 27.63 28.97 41.51
N GLU A 443 28.01 29.86 40.59
CA GLU A 443 28.17 31.30 40.86
C GLU A 443 27.05 32.15 40.25
N ASP A 444 26.64 31.88 39.01
CA ASP A 444 25.55 32.58 38.33
C ASP A 444 24.70 31.59 37.53
N PRO A 445 23.40 31.40 37.86
CA PRO A 445 22.54 30.43 37.18
C PRO A 445 22.44 30.63 35.66
N ASN A 446 22.79 31.81 35.13
CA ASN A 446 22.65 32.14 33.72
C ASN A 446 23.96 32.15 32.92
N ARG A 447 25.12 31.85 33.54
CA ARG A 447 26.42 31.93 32.86
C ARG A 447 27.39 30.86 33.37
N ILE A 448 28.17 30.28 32.46
CA ILE A 448 29.34 29.47 32.82
C ILE A 448 30.46 30.42 33.25
N SER A 449 31.10 30.15 34.39
CA SER A 449 32.26 30.92 34.85
C SER A 449 33.31 30.98 33.74
N THR A 450 33.69 32.20 33.33
CA THR A 450 34.74 32.36 32.32
C THR A 450 36.04 31.77 32.86
N PRO A 451 36.84 31.07 32.04
CA PRO A 451 38.14 30.58 32.48
C PRO A 451 38.94 31.75 33.04
N SER A 452 39.53 31.57 34.22
CA SER A 452 40.31 32.60 34.90
C SER A 452 41.34 33.17 33.94
N PRO A 453 41.47 34.50 33.80
CA PRO A 453 42.45 35.09 32.89
C PRO A 453 43.84 34.60 33.27
N VAL A 454 44.64 34.24 32.26
CA VAL A 454 46.03 33.82 32.46
C VAL A 454 46.74 34.88 33.27
N SER A 455 47.31 34.51 34.43
CA SER A 455 47.95 35.47 35.32
C SER A 455 49.08 36.18 34.56
N SER A 456 48.90 37.47 34.28
CA SER A 456 49.97 38.28 33.73
C SER A 456 51.06 38.35 34.80
N ARG A 457 52.14 37.59 34.63
CA ARG A 457 53.32 37.68 35.48
C ARG A 457 53.88 39.10 35.37
N SER A 458 53.52 39.96 36.32
CA SER A 458 54.03 41.32 36.42
C SER A 458 55.56 41.24 36.48
N LYS A 459 56.23 41.76 35.44
CA LYS A 459 57.67 42.01 35.46
C LYS A 459 57.91 43.08 36.52
N ARG A 460 58.18 42.63 37.75
CA ARG A 460 58.62 43.48 38.85
C ARG A 460 59.95 44.09 38.44
N ASN A 461 59.94 45.40 38.20
CA ASN A 461 61.12 46.22 37.94
C ASN A 461 62.19 45.95 39.01
N ALA A 462 63.29 45.32 38.60
CA ALA A 462 64.51 45.22 39.40
C ALA A 462 65.41 46.42 39.08
N ASN A 463 65.00 47.62 39.47
CA ASN A 463 65.93 48.74 39.64
C ASN A 463 66.27 48.83 41.12
N LYS A 464 67.21 47.99 41.56
CA LYS A 464 67.91 48.19 42.82
C LYS A 464 69.27 48.80 42.48
N THR A 465 69.33 50.13 42.52
CA THR A 465 70.56 50.91 42.54
C THR A 465 71.35 50.51 43.77
N VAL A 466 72.46 49.81 43.57
CA VAL A 466 73.48 49.54 44.59
C VAL A 466 74.51 50.66 44.48
N ILE A 467 74.64 51.46 45.53
CA ILE A 467 75.74 52.41 45.69
C ILE A 467 76.91 51.62 46.29
N THR A 468 77.99 51.46 45.53
CA THR A 468 79.30 51.09 46.06
C THR A 468 80.27 52.24 45.82
N ASN A 469 80.68 52.89 46.91
CA ASN A 469 81.92 53.66 46.94
C ASN A 469 83.05 52.64 47.17
N ASP A 470 83.98 52.50 46.24
CA ASP A 470 85.40 52.51 46.62
C ASP A 470 86.34 52.77 45.45
N MET A 471 87.47 53.35 45.81
CA MET A 471 88.57 53.84 44.98
C MET A 471 89.40 52.71 44.35
N GLY A 472 90.08 52.99 43.22
CA GLY A 472 91.27 52.22 42.85
C GLY A 472 91.61 52.11 41.37
N HIS A 473 92.39 53.08 40.89
CA HIS A 473 93.50 53.00 39.92
C HIS A 473 93.42 52.23 38.59
N SER A 474 93.73 53.01 37.53
CA SER A 474 94.58 52.70 36.33
C SER A 474 94.15 51.56 35.40
N SER A 475 94.26 51.64 34.08
CA SER A 475 94.98 52.55 33.20
C SER A 475 94.54 52.34 31.75
N SER A 476 94.65 53.43 31.00
CA SER A 476 95.16 53.52 29.64
C SER A 476 94.34 53.06 28.44
N SER A 477 94.32 54.00 27.49
CA SER A 477 94.44 53.81 26.04
C SER A 477 93.14 53.43 25.32
N SER A 478 92.43 54.30 24.61
CA SER A 478 92.72 55.39 23.66
C SER A 478 92.30 55.01 22.24
N LYS A 479 91.56 55.96 21.64
CA LYS A 479 91.40 56.28 20.20
C LYS A 479 90.54 55.34 19.37
N GLN A 480 89.33 55.79 19.01
CA GLN A 480 89.02 56.61 17.83
C GLN A 480 89.17 55.84 16.51
N HIS A 481 88.05 55.54 15.85
CA HIS A 481 87.72 56.26 14.62
C HIS A 481 86.25 56.12 14.21
N SER A 482 85.71 57.28 13.87
CA SER A 482 84.48 57.54 13.14
C SER A 482 84.45 56.87 11.76
N ARG A 483 83.26 56.45 11.29
CA ARG A 483 82.58 57.12 10.15
C ARG A 483 81.19 56.52 9.85
N LYS A 484 80.26 57.47 9.69
CA LYS A 484 78.92 57.48 9.11
C LYS A 484 78.60 56.39 8.07
N SER A 485 77.39 55.82 8.15
CA SER A 485 76.50 55.72 6.97
C SER A 485 75.01 55.63 7.35
N HIS A 486 74.25 56.35 6.53
CA HIS A 486 72.81 56.41 6.23
C HIS A 486 71.71 55.73 7.08
N LYS A 487 70.71 56.57 7.37
CA LYS A 487 69.28 56.28 7.57
C LYS A 487 68.78 55.11 6.71
N TYR A 488 68.08 54.18 7.34
CA TYR A 488 66.72 53.75 6.95
C TYR A 488 65.99 53.24 8.19
N ASN A 489 64.73 53.63 8.28
CA ASN A 489 63.81 53.35 9.37
C ASN A 489 62.98 52.12 8.97
N ILE A 490 63.10 50.99 9.66
CA ILE A 490 62.10 49.90 9.61
C ILE A 490 62.00 49.30 11.02
N ASN A 491 60.83 49.50 11.63
CA ASN A 491 60.35 48.78 12.81
C ASN A 491 60.19 47.29 12.47
N GLU A 492 60.87 46.44 13.23
CA GLU A 492 60.63 45.01 13.45
C GLU A 492 60.42 44.88 14.97
N LYS A 493 59.35 44.35 15.59
CA LYS A 493 58.45 43.24 15.31
C LYS A 493 57.07 43.45 15.97
N GLU A 494 56.04 42.97 15.25
CA GLU A 494 54.72 42.45 15.66
C GLU A 494 53.67 43.35 16.34
N PRO A 495 52.45 43.38 15.75
CA PRO A 495 51.25 43.04 16.50
C PRO A 495 50.48 41.85 15.88
N SER A 496 50.07 40.93 16.76
CA SER A 496 49.21 39.79 16.47
C SER A 496 47.75 40.23 16.21
N LEU A 497 47.30 39.95 14.99
CA LEU A 497 45.91 39.79 14.55
C LEU A 497 45.38 38.42 15.06
N THR A 498 44.08 38.22 15.29
CA THR A 498 43.14 37.93 14.20
C THR A 498 41.68 38.32 14.48
N THR A 499 41.13 39.12 13.56
CA THR A 499 39.75 38.99 13.08
C THR A 499 39.80 39.20 11.57
N ILE A 500 39.41 38.17 10.82
CA ILE A 500 38.88 38.12 9.44
C ILE A 500 39.72 38.73 8.30
N THR A 501 40.13 37.88 7.33
CA THR A 501 39.72 37.92 5.90
C THR A 501 40.37 36.78 5.10
N GLU A 502 39.54 36.09 4.30
CA GLU A 502 39.77 35.48 2.97
C GLU A 502 41.18 35.01 2.56
N GLU A 503 41.29 33.75 2.11
CA GLU A 503 42.28 33.36 1.08
C GLU A 503 41.63 32.58 -0.09
N PRO A 504 42.08 32.82 -1.34
CA PRO A 504 41.53 32.27 -2.61
C PRO A 504 42.31 31.03 -3.10
N PRO A 505 41.99 30.43 -4.28
CA PRO A 505 42.35 29.05 -4.61
C PRO A 505 43.73 28.94 -5.27
N SER A 506 44.51 27.90 -4.96
CA SER A 506 45.42 27.31 -5.96
C SER A 506 45.90 25.91 -5.59
N TRP A 507 46.02 25.12 -6.64
CA TRP A 507 46.41 23.72 -6.71
C TRP A 507 47.92 23.54 -6.48
N LYS A 508 48.31 22.44 -5.80
CA LYS A 508 49.20 21.37 -6.33
C LYS A 508 49.51 20.30 -5.26
N SER A 509 49.01 19.09 -5.55
CA SER A 509 49.70 17.79 -5.54
C SER A 509 50.65 17.41 -4.40
N SER A 510 50.32 16.33 -3.69
CA SER A 510 51.12 15.08 -3.65
C SER A 510 50.31 13.91 -3.09
N SER A 511 49.96 12.98 -3.99
CA SER A 511 49.94 11.52 -3.85
C SER A 511 49.55 10.85 -2.51
N SER A 512 48.45 10.09 -2.56
CA SER A 512 48.44 8.68 -2.11
C SER A 512 47.51 7.86 -3.00
N SER A 513 48.04 6.75 -3.48
CA SER A 513 47.65 5.87 -4.57
C SER A 513 46.52 4.88 -4.24
N ILE A 514 45.51 4.80 -5.11
CA ILE A 514 44.85 3.53 -5.48
C ILE A 514 44.62 3.59 -7.00
N GLN A 515 45.33 2.72 -7.73
CA GLN A 515 45.26 2.58 -9.17
C GLN A 515 44.47 1.30 -9.48
N MET A 516 43.30 1.44 -10.13
CA MET A 516 42.67 0.35 -10.87
C MET A 516 43.47 0.14 -12.16
N MET A 517 43.93 -1.08 -12.39
CA MET A 517 44.63 -1.48 -13.61
C MET A 517 43.87 -2.69 -14.19
N ASN A 518 43.17 -2.45 -15.29
CA ASN A 518 42.73 -3.49 -16.22
C ASN A 518 43.78 -3.58 -17.32
N THR A 519 44.50 -4.71 -17.38
CA THR A 519 45.16 -5.18 -18.60
C THR A 519 45.30 -6.71 -18.59
N GLU A 520 44.86 -7.34 -19.66
CA GLU A 520 44.94 -8.78 -19.95
C GLU A 520 46.38 -9.28 -20.15
N LYS A 521 46.70 -10.52 -19.71
CA LYS A 521 47.05 -11.66 -20.61
C LYS A 521 47.47 -12.95 -19.86
N SER A 522 46.73 -14.02 -20.19
CA SER A 522 47.11 -15.44 -20.43
C SER A 522 47.97 -16.24 -19.43
N TYR A 523 47.42 -17.37 -18.93
CA TYR A 523 47.90 -18.75 -19.18
C TYR A 523 46.80 -19.81 -18.88
N SER A 524 46.44 -20.58 -19.92
CA SER A 524 45.98 -21.98 -20.01
C SER A 524 45.38 -22.76 -18.81
N LEU A 525 44.16 -23.30 -18.97
CA LEU A 525 43.90 -24.72 -19.32
C LEU A 525 42.41 -25.00 -19.63
N ASN A 526 42.15 -25.60 -20.81
CA ASN A 526 41.08 -26.55 -21.24
C ASN A 526 39.58 -26.18 -21.02
N ASN A 527 38.64 -26.29 -21.96
CA ASN A 527 38.51 -27.16 -23.14
C ASN A 527 37.48 -26.60 -24.16
N GLU A 528 37.84 -26.74 -25.44
CA GLU A 528 37.01 -27.08 -26.61
C GLU A 528 35.83 -26.21 -27.10
N SER A 529 36.14 -25.51 -28.19
CA SER A 529 35.58 -25.71 -29.54
C SER A 529 34.62 -24.65 -30.13
N ASN A 530 35.25 -23.86 -31.00
CA ASN A 530 34.88 -23.67 -32.41
C ASN A 530 34.09 -22.43 -32.88
N LEU A 531 34.84 -21.67 -33.71
CA LEU A 531 34.45 -21.03 -34.98
C LEU A 531 34.02 -19.54 -34.99
N LYS A 532 35.06 -18.70 -35.10
CA LYS A 532 35.32 -17.65 -36.11
C LYS A 532 34.17 -16.72 -36.57
N ALA A 533 34.34 -15.43 -36.26
CA ALA A 533 34.00 -14.30 -37.15
C ALA A 533 34.91 -14.33 -38.40
N GLU A 534 34.59 -13.75 -39.57
CA GLU A 534 34.30 -12.33 -39.90
C GLU A 534 34.07 -12.27 -41.46
N PRO A 535 33.96 -11.10 -42.16
CA PRO A 535 32.81 -10.21 -42.36
C PRO A 535 32.38 -10.07 -43.86
N VAL A 536 31.48 -9.10 -44.16
CA VAL A 536 31.41 -8.26 -45.39
C VAL A 536 30.11 -8.32 -46.27
N HIS A 537 29.59 -7.10 -46.56
CA HIS A 537 28.76 -6.59 -47.68
C HIS A 537 27.19 -6.64 -47.70
N HIS A 538 26.63 -5.42 -47.85
CA HIS A 538 25.44 -4.95 -48.60
C HIS A 538 24.18 -5.82 -48.71
N HIS A 539 23.03 -5.30 -48.25
CA HIS A 539 21.94 -4.80 -49.11
C HIS A 539 20.76 -4.19 -48.33
N LYS A 540 20.09 -3.21 -48.98
CA LYS A 540 18.83 -2.56 -48.61
C LYS A 540 17.69 -3.56 -48.31
N ASN A 541 16.77 -3.25 -47.40
CA ASN A 541 15.34 -3.05 -47.74
C ASN A 541 14.45 -2.58 -46.58
N LYS A 542 13.61 -1.59 -46.91
CA LYS A 542 12.29 -1.19 -46.38
C LYS A 542 11.58 -2.20 -45.46
N LEU A 543 10.95 -1.70 -44.39
CA LEU A 543 9.49 -1.76 -44.24
C LEU A 543 8.98 -0.77 -43.17
N SER A 544 7.87 -0.12 -43.47
CA SER A 544 7.13 0.82 -42.63
C SER A 544 5.69 0.33 -42.49
N ASP A 545 5.24 0.29 -41.23
CA ASP A 545 3.88 0.54 -40.71
C ASP A 545 2.71 -0.47 -40.84
N PRO A 546 1.71 -0.36 -39.91
CA PRO A 546 0.93 -1.49 -39.39
C PRO A 546 -0.58 -1.47 -39.72
N LEU A 547 -1.22 -2.50 -39.15
CA LEU A 547 -2.61 -2.98 -39.16
C LEU A 547 -3.74 -1.94 -39.07
N ILE A 548 -4.78 -2.19 -39.87
CA ILE A 548 -6.09 -1.52 -39.93
C ILE A 548 -7.14 -2.35 -39.15
N PHE A 549 -7.93 -1.67 -38.32
CA PHE A 549 -9.21 -2.14 -37.75
C PHE A 549 -10.37 -1.68 -38.65
N GLU A 550 -11.28 -2.58 -39.00
CA GLU A 550 -12.45 -2.29 -39.84
C GLU A 550 -13.74 -2.46 -39.01
N SER A 551 -14.54 -1.39 -38.95
CA SER A 551 -15.95 -1.44 -38.52
C SER A 551 -16.73 -0.53 -39.46
N ALA A 552 -17.67 -1.09 -40.22
CA ALA A 552 -18.49 -0.36 -41.17
C ALA A 552 -19.95 -0.30 -40.68
N SER A 553 -20.40 0.94 -40.49
CA SER A 553 -21.77 1.35 -40.17
C SER A 553 -22.58 1.51 -41.47
N LEU A 554 -23.81 0.97 -41.44
CA LEU A 554 -24.87 1.18 -42.41
C LEU A 554 -25.34 2.65 -42.44
N LYS A 555 -25.59 3.18 -43.65
CA LYS A 555 -26.45 4.34 -43.89
C LYS A 555 -27.30 4.16 -45.17
N PRO A 556 -28.41 4.92 -45.28
CA PRO A 556 -29.64 4.48 -45.94
C PRO A 556 -29.83 5.05 -47.36
N ASN A 557 -30.70 4.40 -48.14
CA ASN A 557 -31.82 4.99 -48.88
C ASN A 557 -32.73 3.88 -49.40
#